data_AF-A0A2R6GN19-F1
#
_entry.id   AF-A0A2R6GN19-F1
#
_cell.length_a   1.000
_cell.length_b   1.000
_cell.length_c   1.000
_cell.angle_alpha   90.00
_cell.angle_beta   90.00
_cell.angle_gamma   90.00
#
_symmetry.space_group_name_H-M   'P 1'
#
loop_
_entity.id
_entity.type
_entity.pdbx_description
1 polymer ?
#
loop_
_entity_poly.entity_id
_entity_poly.type
_entity_poly.pdbx_seq_one_letter_code
_entity_poly.pdbx_strand_id
1 'polypeptide(L)'
;MVAWQVPVSEDFPQGLKYSFQYVDADGDTLLQYDNAPYHLDVGRHHRHPPDGEITKLEFTGLSDLIDDFQNEVDEIHERRTD
;
A
#
# COMPACT_ATOMS: atom_id res chain seq x y z
N MET A 1 -4.84 -1.18 -8.38
CA MET A 1 -5.35 -0.63 -7.11
C MET A 1 -6.78 -1.08 -6.89
N VAL A 2 -7.10 -1.64 -5.72
CA VAL A 2 -8.48 -1.96 -5.34
C VAL A 2 -8.75 -1.49 -3.90
N ALA A 3 -9.93 -0.95 -3.66
CA ALA A 3 -10.40 -0.53 -2.35
C ALA A 3 -11.88 -0.88 -2.20
N TRP A 4 -12.27 -1.30 -0.99
CA TRP A 4 -13.63 -1.73 -0.67
C TRP A 4 -14.08 -1.10 0.64
N GLN A 5 -15.37 -0.75 0.69
CA GLN A 5 -16.01 -0.49 1.97
C GLN A 5 -16.18 -1.80 2.75
N VAL A 6 -15.80 -1.77 4.01
CA VAL A 6 -16.01 -2.86 4.97
C VAL A 6 -16.74 -2.30 6.19
N PRO A 7 -17.43 -3.14 6.98
CA PRO A 7 -17.99 -2.69 8.25
C PRO A 7 -16.90 -2.06 9.12
N VAL A 8 -17.21 -0.91 9.74
CA VAL A 8 -16.34 -0.29 10.72
C VAL A 8 -16.14 -1.26 11.88
N SER A 9 -14.88 -1.47 12.25
CA SER A 9 -14.46 -2.38 13.32
C SER A 9 -13.17 -1.88 13.95
N GLU A 10 -12.74 -2.50 15.07
CA GLU A 10 -11.42 -2.22 15.65
C GLU A 10 -10.30 -2.47 14.65
N ASP A 11 -10.48 -3.46 13.77
CA ASP A 11 -9.52 -3.75 12.72
C ASP A 11 -9.55 -2.75 11.57
N PHE A 12 -10.73 -2.23 11.22
CA PHE A 12 -10.92 -1.27 10.14
C PHE A 12 -11.70 -0.05 10.64
N PRO A 13 -11.06 0.85 11.41
CA PRO A 13 -11.74 1.98 12.04
C PRO A 13 -12.28 2.98 11.01
N GLN A 14 -11.72 3.01 9.80
CA GLN A 14 -12.19 3.83 8.69
C GLN A 14 -13.25 3.13 7.81
N GLY A 15 -13.62 1.89 8.13
CA GLY A 15 -14.54 1.09 7.28
C GLY A 15 -13.99 0.86 5.87
N LEU A 16 -12.66 0.79 5.74
CA LEU A 16 -11.94 0.72 4.48
C LEU A 16 -10.95 -0.45 4.51
N LYS A 17 -10.98 -1.28 3.48
CA LYS A 17 -9.92 -2.24 3.19
C LYS A 17 -9.38 -1.98 1.78
N TYR A 18 -8.07 -2.06 1.59
CA TYR A 18 -7.45 -1.83 0.28
C TYR A 18 -6.24 -2.72 0.03
N SER A 19 -5.90 -2.87 -1.24
CA SER A 19 -4.66 -3.49 -1.71
C SER A 19 -4.25 -2.82 -3.02
N PHE A 20 -3.18 -2.04 -2.96
CA PHE A 20 -2.56 -1.37 -4.09
C PHE A 20 -1.24 -2.07 -4.37
N GLN A 21 -1.05 -2.52 -5.60
CA GLN A 21 0.13 -3.30 -5.98
C GLN A 21 0.66 -2.77 -7.30
N TYR A 22 1.98 -2.66 -7.37
CA TYR A 22 2.75 -2.43 -8.57
C TYR A 22 3.70 -3.61 -8.72
N VAL A 23 3.54 -4.36 -9.80
CA VAL A 23 4.26 -5.60 -10.09
C VAL A 23 4.98 -5.45 -11.42
N ASP A 24 6.08 -6.17 -11.60
CA ASP A 24 6.74 -6.21 -12.90
C ASP A 24 6.19 -7.29 -13.83
N ALA A 25 6.82 -7.43 -15.00
CA ALA A 25 6.36 -8.36 -16.04
C ALA A 25 6.50 -9.84 -15.65
N ASP A 26 7.40 -10.15 -14.72
CA ASP A 26 7.62 -11.50 -14.18
C ASP A 26 6.69 -11.79 -12.99
N GLY A 27 6.00 -10.75 -12.49
CA GLY A 27 5.02 -10.85 -11.41
C GLY A 27 5.61 -10.55 -10.03
N ASP A 28 6.85 -10.06 -9.97
CA ASP A 28 7.48 -9.67 -8.71
C ASP A 28 6.90 -8.35 -8.21
N THR A 29 6.56 -8.29 -6.92
CA THR A 29 6.05 -7.06 -6.28
C THR A 29 7.16 -6.04 -6.20
N LEU A 30 6.93 -4.86 -6.78
CA LEU A 30 7.83 -3.71 -6.69
C LEU A 30 7.39 -2.72 -5.62
N LEU A 31 6.09 -2.65 -5.36
CA LEU A 31 5.50 -1.84 -4.32
C LEU A 31 4.12 -2.39 -3.98
N GLN A 32 3.81 -2.47 -2.69
CA GLN A 32 2.44 -2.72 -2.25
C GLN A 32 2.07 -1.85 -1.06
N TYR A 33 0.93 -1.16 -1.15
CA TYR A 33 0.28 -0.54 0.00
C TYR A 33 -0.96 -1.36 0.33
N ASP A 34 -1.07 -1.84 1.56
CA ASP A 34 -2.29 -2.51 2.01
C ASP A 34 -2.58 -2.27 3.49
N ASN A 35 -3.73 -2.77 3.92
CA ASN A 35 -4.11 -2.80 5.33
C ASN A 35 -4.63 -4.15 5.81
N ALA A 36 -4.06 -5.24 5.27
CA ALA A 36 -4.38 -6.59 5.69
C ALA A 36 -4.11 -6.77 7.20
N PRO A 37 -4.81 -7.69 7.88
CA PRO A 37 -4.61 -7.98 9.31
C PRO A 37 -3.34 -8.81 9.57
N TYR A 38 -2.29 -8.57 8.79
CA TYR A 38 -0.95 -9.12 8.94
C TYR A 38 -0.01 -7.92 9.18
N HIS A 39 1.16 -8.14 9.81
CA HIS A 39 2.12 -7.05 10.14
C HIS A 39 1.57 -5.95 11.08
N LEU A 40 0.68 -6.32 12.00
CA LEU A 40 0.09 -5.38 12.97
C LEU A 40 1.12 -4.75 13.92
N ASP A 41 2.30 -5.35 14.05
CA ASP A 41 3.45 -4.81 14.76
C ASP A 41 4.03 -3.54 14.11
N VAL A 42 3.86 -3.38 12.79
CA VAL A 42 4.24 -2.18 12.03
C VAL A 42 3.10 -1.16 12.05
N GLY A 43 1.87 -1.65 11.85
CA GLY A 43 0.66 -0.84 11.89
C GLY A 43 -0.37 -1.33 10.87
N ARG A 44 -1.61 -0.85 11.03
CA ARG A 44 -2.71 -1.26 10.15
C ARG A 44 -2.43 -0.94 8.68
N HIS A 45 -2.00 0.29 8.40
CA HIS A 45 -1.65 0.75 7.07
C HIS A 45 -0.15 0.59 6.88
N HIS A 46 0.26 -0.16 5.87
CA HIS A 46 1.67 -0.46 5.70
C HIS A 46 2.07 -0.61 4.23
N ARG A 47 3.35 -0.34 3.99
CA ARG A 47 4.02 -0.35 2.71
C ARG A 47 4.98 -1.53 2.66
N HIS A 48 4.92 -2.29 1.57
CA HIS A 48 5.85 -3.36 1.23
C HIS A 48 6.73 -2.88 0.07
N PRO A 49 8.05 -2.74 0.26
CA PRO A 49 9.02 -2.57 -0.83
C PRO A 49 9.21 -3.88 -1.62
N PRO A 50 9.95 -3.87 -2.76
CA PRO A 50 10.34 -5.13 -3.43
C PRO A 50 11.23 -5.97 -2.52
N ASP A 51 12.17 -5.30 -1.86
CA ASP A 51 13.12 -5.87 -0.92
C ASP A 51 13.16 -5.00 0.35
N GLY A 52 13.31 -5.63 1.51
CA GLY A 52 13.57 -4.92 2.77
C GLY A 52 12.38 -4.89 3.73
N GLU A 53 12.38 -3.89 4.61
CA GLU A 53 11.48 -3.80 5.75
C GLU A 53 10.11 -3.24 5.35
N ILE A 54 9.05 -3.87 5.87
CA ILE A 54 7.68 -3.36 5.78
C ILE A 54 7.57 -2.16 6.71
N THR A 55 7.12 -1.03 6.18
CA THR A 55 7.06 0.22 6.93
C THR A 55 5.63 0.68 7.14
N LYS A 56 5.40 1.41 8.24
CA LYS A 56 4.10 2.00 8.55
C LYS A 56 3.79 3.12 7.56
N LEU A 57 2.54 3.19 7.13
CA LEU A 57 1.97 4.34 6.44
C LEU A 57 1.10 5.13 7.41
N GLU A 58 1.25 6.45 7.41
CA GLU A 58 0.26 7.32 8.05
C GLU A 58 -0.95 7.45 7.14
N PHE A 59 -2.13 7.11 7.66
CA PHE A 59 -3.37 7.20 6.87
C PHE A 59 -4.05 8.53 7.11
N THR A 60 -3.98 9.43 6.13
CA THR A 60 -4.65 10.75 6.14
C THR A 60 -5.94 10.75 5.34
N GLY A 61 -6.12 9.79 4.43
CA GLY A 61 -7.32 9.62 3.61
C GLY A 61 -7.05 8.72 2.41
N LEU A 62 -8.13 8.27 1.75
CA LEU A 62 -7.99 7.41 0.57
C LEU A 62 -7.38 8.16 -0.62
N SER A 63 -7.73 9.44 -0.83
CA SER A 63 -7.17 10.25 -1.91
C SER A 63 -5.66 10.43 -1.74
N ASP A 64 -5.22 10.91 -0.57
CA ASP A 64 -3.80 11.08 -0.26
C ASP A 64 -3.02 9.76 -0.41
N LEU A 65 -3.59 8.64 0.06
CA LEU A 65 -2.98 7.32 -0.07
C LEU A 65 -2.82 6.88 -1.54
N ILE A 66 -3.77 7.23 -2.41
CA ILE A 66 -3.68 6.96 -3.85
C ILE A 66 -2.60 7.84 -4.48
N ASP A 67 -2.57 9.13 -4.14
CA ASP A 67 -1.58 10.07 -4.66
C ASP A 67 -0.16 9.64 -4.25
N ASP A 68 0.05 9.28 -2.98
CA ASP A 68 1.34 8.78 -2.47
C ASP A 68 1.76 7.49 -3.19
N PHE A 69 0.84 6.55 -3.39
CA PHE A 69 1.12 5.30 -4.09
C PHE A 69 1.50 5.56 -5.56
N GLN A 70 0.79 6.44 -6.26
CA GLN A 70 1.06 6.76 -7.66
C GLN A 70 2.41 7.46 -7.82
N ASN A 71 2.71 8.44 -6.97
CA ASN A 71 4.00 9.13 -6.98
C ASN A 71 5.16 8.13 -6.82
N GLU A 72 5.04 7.19 -5.87
CA GLU A 72 6.11 6.22 -5.66
C GLU A 72 6.21 5.18 -6.79
N VAL A 73 5.09 4.81 -7.42
CA VAL A 73 5.11 4.00 -8.64
C VAL A 73 5.88 4.71 -9.76
N ASP A 74 5.62 6.00 -9.97
CA ASP A 74 6.32 6.79 -10.98
C ASP A 74 7.82 6.89 -10.67
N GLU A 75 8.19 7.16 -9.42
CA GLU A 75 9.60 7.19 -8.98
C GLU A 75 10.33 5.84 -9.17
N ILE A 76 9.65 4.72 -8.87
CA ILE A 76 10.20 3.38 -9.09
C ILE A 76 10.32 3.10 -10.59
N HIS A 77 9.33 3.49 -11.38
CA HIS A 77 9.32 3.28 -12.82
C HIS A 77 10.49 4.02 -13.48
N GLU A 78 10.62 5.32 -13.22
CA GLU A 78 11.69 6.17 -13.75
C GLU A 78 13.07 5.56 -13.46
N ARG A 79 13.33 5.19 -12.20
CA ARG A 79 14.60 4.59 -11.75
C ARG A 79 14.94 3.26 -12.44
N ARG A 80 13.96 2.52 -12.94
CA ARG A 80 14.17 1.24 -13.64
C ARG A 80 14.32 1.42 -15.15
N THR A 81 13.94 2.58 -15.69
CA THR A 81 13.97 2.87 -17.13
C THR A 81 15.04 3.85 -17.56
N ASP A 82 15.71 4.51 -16.60
CA ASP A 82 16.97 5.24 -16.81
C ASP A 82 18.18 4.29 -16.99
#